data_AF-A0A7D3X058-F1
#
_entry.id   AF-A0A7D3X058-F1
#
_cell.length_a   1.000
_cell.length_b   1.000
_cell.length_c   1.000
_cell.angle_alpha   90.00
_cell.angle_beta   90.00
_cell.angle_gamma   90.00
#
_symmetry.space_group_name_H-M   'P 1'
#
loop_
_entity.id
_entity.type
_entity.pdbx_description
1 polymer ?
#
loop_
_entity_poly.entity_id
_entity_poly.type
_entity_poly.pdbx_seq_one_letter_code
_entity_poly.pdbx_strand_id
1 'polypeptide(L)'
;MLTQLGSAHRLDERLQEVEAQLPLLESLLAQGQDIRLDEEGELVVTPLRAEELSPEVEQLRALLTASLPRAELTEVLVEVDQWTGFSAELTGLDQTTPRAPEHQALLYAALLANACHISLREMAQSTGLDYQSLCWVAANYLREDTLKRATTRLVNHQHHQWLARHWGGGTLSSSDGQRFPVSGKIRNARALPATLATGRA
;
A
#
# COMPACT_ATOMS: atom_id res chain seq x y z
N MET A 1 38.06 4.74 15.94
CA MET A 1 38.49 6.08 15.48
C MET A 1 38.34 6.27 13.96
N LEU A 2 37.53 5.47 13.25
CA LEU A 2 37.36 5.52 11.78
C LEU A 2 35.93 5.88 11.32
N THR A 3 34.98 6.04 12.24
CA THR A 3 33.58 6.40 11.93
C THR A 3 33.31 7.91 11.93
N GLN A 4 34.19 8.72 12.54
CA GLN A 4 34.03 10.19 12.61
C GLN A 4 34.44 10.92 11.33
N LEU A 5 35.32 10.35 10.50
CA LEU A 5 35.79 10.98 9.26
C LEU A 5 34.74 10.94 8.14
N GLY A 6 33.97 9.85 8.03
CA GLY A 6 32.90 9.72 7.03
C GLY A 6 31.66 10.57 7.32
N SER A 7 31.41 10.90 8.60
CA SER A 7 30.30 11.79 8.98
C SER A 7 30.60 13.25 8.68
N ALA A 8 31.84 13.71 8.88
CA ALA A 8 32.23 15.09 8.58
C ALA A 8 32.15 15.36 7.07
N HIS A 9 32.69 14.45 6.25
CA HIS A 9 32.63 14.56 4.80
C HIS A 9 31.18 14.55 4.28
N ARG A 10 30.32 13.69 4.83
CA ARG A 10 28.89 13.66 4.48
C ARG A 10 28.15 14.94 4.88
N LEU A 11 28.55 15.57 5.99
CA LEU A 11 27.97 16.86 6.40
C LEU A 11 28.37 17.97 5.42
N ASP A 12 29.62 18.01 4.99
CA ASP A 12 30.09 18.96 3.99
C ASP A 12 29.37 18.77 2.65
N GLU A 13 29.19 17.53 2.19
CA GLU A 13 28.40 17.23 0.98
C GLU A 13 26.96 17.73 1.10
N ARG A 14 26.31 17.53 2.27
CA ARG A 14 24.94 17.99 2.49
C ARG A 14 24.85 19.50 2.62
N LEU A 15 25.86 20.14 3.21
CA LEU A 15 25.95 21.60 3.29
C LEU A 15 26.05 22.20 1.89
N GLN A 16 26.93 21.66 1.05
CA GLN A 16 27.09 22.09 -0.35
C GLN A 16 25.82 21.87 -1.17
N GLU A 17 25.12 20.75 -0.96
CA GLU A 17 23.84 20.49 -1.63
C GLU A 17 22.77 21.52 -1.22
N VAL A 18 22.68 21.86 0.07
CA VAL A 18 21.77 22.90 0.57
C VAL A 18 22.16 24.27 0.02
N GLU A 19 23.43 24.65 0.07
CA GLU A 19 23.93 25.92 -0.47
C GLU A 19 23.67 26.06 -1.97
N ALA A 20 23.76 24.97 -2.73
CA ALA A 20 23.45 24.97 -4.16
C ALA A 20 21.95 25.10 -4.45
N GLN A 21 21.08 24.59 -3.58
CA GLN A 21 19.62 24.60 -3.77
C GLN A 21 18.93 25.82 -3.15
N LEU A 22 19.58 26.50 -2.18
CA LEU A 22 19.02 27.67 -1.49
C LEU A 22 18.62 28.80 -2.46
N PRO A 23 19.44 29.18 -3.46
CA PRO A 23 19.06 30.26 -4.38
C PRO A 23 17.83 29.93 -5.23
N LEU A 24 17.65 28.64 -5.58
CA LEU A 24 16.46 28.18 -6.28
C LEU A 24 15.24 28.29 -5.37
N LEU A 25 15.34 27.85 -4.11
CA LEU A 25 14.26 27.97 -3.14
C LEU A 25 13.89 29.44 -2.88
N GLU A 26 14.87 30.32 -2.70
CA GLU A 26 14.65 31.77 -2.56
C GLU A 26 13.91 32.35 -3.77
N SER A 27 14.29 31.94 -4.99
CA SER A 27 13.61 32.37 -6.21
C SER A 27 12.15 31.88 -6.27
N LEU A 28 11.87 30.66 -5.80
CA LEU A 28 10.52 30.08 -5.77
C LEU A 28 9.65 30.73 -4.70
N LEU A 29 10.22 31.01 -3.52
CA LEU A 29 9.56 31.75 -2.44
C LEU A 29 9.22 33.19 -2.88
N ALA A 30 10.13 33.85 -3.59
CA ALA A 30 9.91 35.20 -4.11
C ALA A 30 8.81 35.27 -5.19
N GLN A 31 8.57 34.17 -5.91
CA GLN A 31 7.47 34.07 -6.88
C GLN A 31 6.09 33.93 -6.20
N GLY A 32 6.04 33.47 -4.94
CA GLY A 32 4.84 33.50 -4.08
C GLY A 32 3.68 32.60 -4.53
N GLN A 33 3.96 31.53 -5.29
CA GLN A 33 2.93 30.66 -5.86
C GLN A 33 2.67 29.42 -4.98
N ASP A 34 3.47 28.37 -5.18
CA ASP A 34 3.20 27.04 -4.63
C ASP A 34 3.97 26.74 -3.33
N ILE A 35 4.95 27.57 -2.99
CA ILE A 35 5.79 27.40 -1.80
C ILE A 35 5.86 28.75 -1.09
N ARG A 36 5.54 28.78 0.21
CA ARG A 36 5.59 29.99 1.05
C ARG A 36 6.16 29.67 2.44
N LEU A 37 6.57 30.71 3.16
CA LEU A 37 6.87 30.65 4.58
C LEU A 37 5.66 31.20 5.36
N ASP A 38 5.25 30.53 6.43
CA ASP A 38 4.26 31.07 7.37
C ASP A 38 4.89 32.08 8.36
N GLU A 39 4.07 32.61 9.27
CA GLU A 39 4.50 33.64 10.24
C GLU A 39 5.54 33.11 11.24
N GLU A 40 5.57 31.79 11.43
CA GLU A 40 6.52 31.07 12.27
C GLU A 40 7.80 30.65 11.53
N GLY A 41 7.87 30.86 10.21
CA GLY A 41 9.02 30.54 9.38
C GLY A 41 9.07 29.10 8.87
N GLU A 42 7.95 28.36 8.92
CA GLU A 42 7.82 27.00 8.41
C GLU A 42 7.47 27.00 6.92
N LEU A 43 8.00 26.02 6.20
CA LEU A 43 7.78 25.86 4.76
C LEU A 43 6.40 25.25 4.49
N VAL A 44 5.51 26.02 3.87
CA VAL A 44 4.18 25.58 3.45
C VAL A 44 4.15 25.38 1.95
N VAL A 45 3.92 24.14 1.52
CA VAL A 45 3.65 23.80 0.11
C VAL A 45 2.13 23.84 -0.12
N THR A 46 1.70 24.69 -1.04
CA THR A 46 0.29 24.79 -1.44
C THR A 46 -0.15 23.45 -2.02
N PRO A 47 -1.25 22.85 -1.53
CA PRO A 47 -1.78 21.61 -2.09
C PRO A 47 -2.07 21.78 -3.58
N LEU A 48 -1.73 20.77 -4.38
CA LEU A 48 -2.13 20.74 -5.78
C LEU A 48 -3.65 20.85 -5.86
N ARG A 49 -4.14 21.80 -6.65
CA ARG A 49 -5.57 21.88 -6.95
C ARG A 49 -5.94 20.61 -7.71
N ALA A 50 -6.94 19.90 -7.20
CA ALA A 50 -7.54 18.81 -7.94
C ALA A 50 -8.07 19.36 -9.27
N GLU A 51 -7.87 18.59 -10.34
CA GLU A 51 -8.50 18.91 -11.63
C GLU A 51 -10.02 18.89 -11.46
N GLU A 52 -10.68 19.97 -11.89
CA GLU A 52 -12.14 20.01 -11.92
C GLU A 52 -12.63 19.01 -12.97
N LEU A 53 -13.40 18.02 -12.53
CA LEU A 53 -13.99 17.04 -13.43
C LEU A 53 -15.14 17.70 -14.20
N SER A 54 -15.20 17.45 -15.51
CA SER A 54 -16.32 17.90 -16.34
C SER A 54 -17.64 17.28 -15.84
N PRO A 55 -18.78 18.00 -15.90
CA PRO A 55 -20.07 17.46 -15.48
C PRO A 55 -20.46 16.16 -16.20
N GLU A 56 -20.03 15.95 -17.46
CA GLU A 56 -20.26 14.71 -18.18
C GLU A 56 -19.52 13.51 -17.56
N VAL A 57 -18.31 13.73 -17.03
CA VAL A 57 -17.51 12.69 -16.37
C VAL A 57 -18.15 12.28 -15.05
N GLU A 58 -18.66 13.24 -14.30
CA GLU A 58 -19.38 12.97 -13.05
C GLU A 58 -20.67 12.18 -13.30
N GLN A 59 -21.44 12.57 -14.32
CA GLN A 59 -22.65 11.84 -14.72
C GLN A 59 -22.34 10.41 -15.16
N LEU A 60 -21.30 10.22 -15.98
CA LEU A 60 -20.87 8.89 -16.41
C LEU A 60 -20.42 8.03 -15.22
N ARG A 61 -19.64 8.60 -14.29
CA ARG A 61 -19.22 7.91 -13.06
C ARG A 61 -20.43 7.45 -12.26
N ALA A 62 -21.43 8.31 -12.05
CA ALA A 62 -22.64 7.96 -11.32
C ALA A 62 -23.40 6.79 -11.99
N LEU A 63 -23.54 6.80 -13.31
CA LEU A 63 -24.18 5.73 -14.07
C LEU A 63 -23.40 4.41 -13.95
N LEU A 64 -22.07 4.46 -14.09
CA LEU A 64 -21.21 3.29 -13.92
C LEU A 64 -21.31 2.73 -12.51
N THR A 65 -21.21 3.57 -11.48
CA THR A 65 -21.33 3.15 -10.07
C THR A 65 -22.70 2.53 -9.79
N ALA A 66 -23.78 3.08 -10.36
CA ALA A 66 -25.11 2.50 -10.21
C ALA A 66 -25.27 1.14 -10.90
N SER A 67 -24.47 0.85 -11.93
CA SER A 67 -24.48 -0.43 -12.64
C SER A 67 -23.63 -1.53 -11.99
N LEU A 68 -22.74 -1.17 -11.05
CA LEU A 68 -21.88 -2.15 -10.38
C LEU A 68 -22.71 -3.03 -9.42
N PRO A 69 -22.51 -4.36 -9.44
CA PRO A 69 -23.18 -5.25 -8.53
C PRO A 69 -22.74 -4.98 -7.09
N ARG A 70 -23.66 -5.14 -6.14
CA ARG A 70 -23.32 -5.22 -4.71
C ARG A 70 -22.95 -6.66 -4.41
N ALA A 71 -21.68 -6.91 -4.13
CA ALA A 71 -21.16 -8.21 -3.75
C ALA A 71 -20.52 -8.13 -2.37
N GLU A 72 -20.64 -9.19 -1.58
CA GLU A 72 -19.94 -9.30 -0.31
C GLU A 72 -18.44 -9.55 -0.57
N LEU A 73 -17.57 -9.01 0.29
CA LEU A 73 -16.12 -9.17 0.13
C LEU A 73 -15.69 -10.65 0.08
N THR A 74 -16.39 -11.51 0.81
CA THR A 74 -16.17 -12.96 0.81
C THR A 74 -16.48 -13.60 -0.54
N GLU A 75 -17.55 -13.17 -1.22
CA GLU A 75 -17.92 -13.66 -2.55
C GLU A 75 -16.87 -13.25 -3.58
N VAL A 76 -16.43 -12.00 -3.53
CA VAL A 76 -15.35 -11.49 -4.40
C VAL A 76 -14.06 -12.29 -4.18
N LEU A 77 -13.72 -12.59 -2.93
CA LEU A 77 -12.52 -13.37 -2.61
C LEU A 77 -12.58 -14.78 -3.21
N VAL A 78 -13.73 -15.46 -3.08
CA VAL A 78 -13.97 -16.80 -3.63
C VAL A 78 -13.90 -16.77 -5.16
N GLU A 79 -14.52 -15.77 -5.79
CA GLU A 79 -14.54 -15.62 -7.25
C GLU A 79 -13.12 -15.35 -7.80
N VAL A 80 -12.36 -14.46 -7.17
CA VAL A 80 -10.96 -14.20 -7.54
C VAL A 80 -10.10 -15.44 -7.37
N ASP A 81 -10.35 -16.26 -6.35
CA ASP A 81 -9.64 -17.53 -6.21
C ASP A 81 -10.01 -18.53 -7.31
N GLN A 82 -11.27 -18.57 -7.76
CA GLN A 82 -11.65 -19.40 -8.91
C GLN A 82 -10.95 -18.96 -10.20
N TRP A 83 -10.73 -17.66 -10.40
CA TRP A 83 -10.03 -17.15 -11.59
C TRP A 83 -8.53 -17.39 -11.56
N THR A 84 -7.91 -17.31 -10.38
CA THR A 84 -6.44 -17.22 -10.24
C THR A 84 -5.81 -18.46 -9.61
N GLY A 85 -6.58 -19.22 -8.83
CA GLY A 85 -6.13 -20.34 -8.03
C GLY A 85 -5.07 -19.95 -6.99
N PHE A 86 -5.08 -18.71 -6.48
CA PHE A 86 -4.03 -18.22 -5.59
C PHE A 86 -3.97 -19.01 -4.28
N SER A 87 -5.12 -19.53 -3.79
CA SER A 87 -5.19 -20.28 -2.54
C SER A 87 -4.41 -21.60 -2.61
N ALA A 88 -4.20 -22.17 -3.80
CA ALA A 88 -3.38 -23.36 -3.97
C ALA A 88 -1.90 -23.12 -3.63
N GLU A 89 -1.42 -21.86 -3.68
CA GLU A 89 -0.06 -21.50 -3.28
C GLU A 89 0.10 -21.39 -1.75
N LEU A 90 -1.02 -21.26 -1.02
CA LEU A 90 -1.09 -21.25 0.44
C LEU A 90 -1.03 -22.70 0.95
N THR A 91 0.18 -23.24 0.97
CA THR A 91 0.45 -24.63 1.37
C THR A 91 0.85 -24.74 2.84
N GLY A 92 0.50 -25.86 3.46
CA GLY A 92 0.92 -26.22 4.82
C GLY A 92 2.43 -26.41 4.94
N LEU A 93 2.91 -26.63 6.17
CA LEU A 93 4.34 -26.88 6.43
C LEU A 93 4.87 -28.16 5.77
N ASP A 94 3.98 -29.13 5.54
CA ASP A 94 4.23 -30.37 4.81
C ASP A 94 4.11 -30.19 3.28
N GLN A 95 3.95 -28.95 2.81
CA GLN A 95 3.72 -28.58 1.41
C GLN A 95 2.44 -29.16 0.81
N THR A 96 1.50 -29.61 1.65
CA THR A 96 0.19 -30.06 1.18
C THR A 96 -0.82 -28.91 1.19
N THR A 97 -1.79 -28.98 0.28
CA THR A 97 -2.95 -28.08 0.27
C THR A 97 -4.17 -28.90 0.68
N PRO A 98 -4.75 -28.68 1.87
CA PRO A 98 -5.96 -29.37 2.25
C PRO A 98 -7.10 -28.96 1.33
N ARG A 99 -7.82 -29.96 0.80
CA ARG A 99 -8.92 -29.76 -0.16
C ARG A 99 -10.31 -29.84 0.48
N ALA A 100 -10.37 -29.95 1.81
CA ALA A 100 -11.64 -30.01 2.52
C ALA A 100 -12.32 -28.63 2.52
N PRO A 101 -13.63 -28.51 2.19
CA PRO A 101 -14.33 -27.22 2.16
C PRO A 101 -14.28 -26.46 3.49
N GLU A 102 -14.31 -27.19 4.61
CA GLU A 102 -14.16 -26.65 5.96
C GLU A 102 -12.81 -25.96 6.18
N HIS A 103 -11.74 -26.50 5.59
CA HIS A 103 -10.41 -25.90 5.66
C HIS A 103 -10.33 -24.63 4.83
N GLN A 104 -10.95 -24.62 3.65
CA GLN A 104 -10.98 -23.46 2.76
C GLN A 104 -11.72 -22.28 3.42
N ALA A 105 -12.82 -22.54 4.12
CA ALA A 105 -13.53 -21.52 4.89
C ALA A 105 -12.65 -20.92 6.00
N LEU A 106 -11.92 -21.76 6.75
CA LEU A 106 -10.97 -21.30 7.77
C LEU A 106 -9.83 -20.47 7.17
N LEU A 107 -9.31 -20.89 6.01
CA LEU A 107 -8.24 -20.18 5.30
C LEU A 107 -8.67 -18.80 4.84
N TYR A 108 -9.83 -18.68 4.21
CA TYR A 108 -10.36 -17.39 3.77
C TYR A 108 -10.70 -16.48 4.95
N ALA A 109 -11.30 -17.01 6.02
CA ALA A 109 -11.58 -16.23 7.22
C ALA A 109 -10.30 -15.71 7.88
N ALA A 110 -9.25 -16.53 7.98
CA ALA A 110 -7.95 -16.12 8.49
C ALA A 110 -7.28 -15.06 7.60
N LEU A 111 -7.38 -15.21 6.27
CA LEU A 111 -6.83 -14.26 5.31
C LEU A 111 -7.54 -12.89 5.40
N LEU A 112 -8.87 -12.89 5.45
CA LEU A 112 -9.68 -11.67 5.61
C LEU A 112 -9.43 -11.00 6.96
N ALA A 113 -9.28 -11.77 8.04
CA ALA A 113 -8.94 -11.22 9.34
C ALA A 113 -7.62 -10.44 9.28
N ASN A 114 -6.59 -11.02 8.66
CA ASN A 114 -5.30 -10.36 8.49
C ASN A 114 -5.38 -9.12 7.57
N ALA A 115 -6.09 -9.22 6.45
CA ALA A 115 -6.20 -8.13 5.46
C ALA A 115 -7.04 -6.95 5.95
N CYS A 116 -8.10 -7.22 6.72
CA CYS A 116 -9.01 -6.21 7.24
C CYS A 116 -8.66 -5.72 8.66
N HIS A 117 -7.52 -6.15 9.21
CA HIS A 117 -7.10 -5.84 10.59
C HIS A 117 -8.14 -6.26 11.66
N ILE A 118 -8.86 -7.34 11.42
CA ILE A 118 -9.83 -7.92 12.37
C ILE A 118 -9.10 -8.99 13.17
N SER A 119 -9.27 -9.03 14.49
CA SER A 119 -8.63 -10.09 15.28
C SER A 119 -9.23 -11.46 14.96
N LEU A 120 -8.42 -12.52 15.00
CA LEU A 120 -8.92 -13.89 14.79
C LEU A 120 -10.03 -14.29 15.77
N ARG A 121 -10.05 -13.68 16.97
CA ARG A 121 -11.10 -13.89 17.96
C ARG A 121 -12.43 -13.27 17.53
N GLU A 122 -12.40 -12.03 17.06
CA GLU A 122 -13.60 -11.34 16.53
C GLU A 122 -14.11 -12.04 15.26
N MET A 123 -13.20 -12.51 14.41
CA MET A 123 -13.53 -13.30 13.22
C MET A 123 -14.22 -14.61 13.61
N ALA A 124 -13.69 -15.35 14.59
CA ALA A 124 -14.30 -16.58 15.11
C ALA A 124 -15.73 -16.33 15.63
N GLN A 125 -15.91 -15.27 16.41
CA GLN A 125 -17.22 -14.89 16.96
C GLN A 125 -18.22 -14.51 15.87
N SER A 126 -17.77 -13.79 14.82
CA SER A 126 -18.65 -13.30 13.75
C SER A 126 -19.07 -14.40 12.78
N THR A 127 -18.20 -15.39 12.57
CA THR A 127 -18.43 -16.48 11.60
C THR A 127 -18.92 -17.77 12.23
N GLY A 128 -18.80 -17.92 13.56
CA GLY A 128 -19.06 -19.17 14.27
C GLY A 128 -17.97 -20.24 14.08
N LEU A 129 -16.85 -19.91 13.44
CA LEU A 129 -15.71 -20.81 13.25
C LEU A 129 -14.91 -20.98 14.54
N ASP A 130 -14.27 -22.14 14.70
CA ASP A 130 -13.42 -22.40 15.87
C ASP A 130 -12.17 -21.52 15.86
N TYR A 131 -11.94 -20.82 16.97
CA TYR A 131 -10.82 -19.90 17.15
C TYR A 131 -9.47 -20.62 17.07
N GLN A 132 -9.34 -21.81 17.67
CA GLN A 132 -8.06 -22.53 17.66
C GLN A 132 -7.69 -22.98 16.24
N SER A 133 -8.69 -23.44 15.48
CA SER A 133 -8.56 -23.80 14.07
C SER A 133 -8.13 -22.60 13.22
N LEU A 134 -8.73 -21.42 13.44
CA LEU A 134 -8.31 -20.19 12.76
C LEU A 134 -6.86 -19.79 13.07
N CYS A 135 -6.46 -19.84 14.35
CA CYS A 135 -5.07 -19.58 14.75
C CYS A 135 -4.10 -20.57 14.09
N TRP A 136 -4.48 -21.85 14.07
CA TRP A 136 -3.66 -22.89 13.46
C TRP A 136 -3.49 -22.66 11.95
N VAL A 137 -4.58 -22.38 11.23
CA VAL A 137 -4.51 -22.11 9.78
C VAL A 137 -3.69 -20.85 9.50
N ALA A 138 -3.94 -19.75 10.22
CA ALA A 138 -3.17 -18.52 10.05
C ALA A 138 -1.66 -18.74 10.24
N ALA A 139 -1.26 -19.43 11.31
CA ALA A 139 0.14 -19.70 11.61
C ALA A 139 0.80 -20.66 10.61
N ASN A 140 0.07 -21.65 10.11
CA ASN A 140 0.65 -22.70 9.26
C ASN A 140 0.56 -22.40 7.76
N TYR A 141 -0.38 -21.57 7.29
CA TYR A 141 -0.64 -21.37 5.85
C TYR A 141 -0.40 -19.95 5.37
N LEU A 142 -0.50 -18.94 6.25
CA LEU A 142 -0.31 -17.52 5.89
C LEU A 142 1.12 -17.05 6.23
N ARG A 143 2.10 -17.71 5.63
CA ARG A 143 3.52 -17.38 5.79
C ARG A 143 4.00 -16.45 4.68
N GLU A 144 5.11 -15.77 4.90
CA GLU A 144 5.67 -14.82 3.92
C GLU A 144 5.92 -15.48 2.55
N ASP A 145 6.47 -16.70 2.53
CA ASP A 145 6.79 -17.42 1.29
C ASP A 145 5.52 -17.80 0.50
N THR A 146 4.51 -18.32 1.19
CA THR A 146 3.20 -18.70 0.60
C THR A 146 2.44 -17.48 0.11
N LEU A 147 2.42 -16.41 0.90
CA LEU A 147 1.76 -15.15 0.53
C LEU A 147 2.43 -14.52 -0.68
N LYS A 148 3.77 -14.53 -0.74
CA LYS A 148 4.51 -14.01 -1.90
C LYS A 148 4.19 -14.76 -3.19
N ARG A 149 4.08 -16.10 -3.13
CA ARG A 149 3.67 -16.91 -4.29
C ARG A 149 2.23 -16.65 -4.69
N ALA A 150 1.31 -16.59 -3.73
CA ALA A 150 -0.10 -16.23 -3.97
C ALA A 150 -0.24 -14.84 -4.60
N THR A 151 0.45 -13.83 -4.07
CA THR A 151 0.48 -12.47 -4.64
C THR A 151 1.04 -12.48 -6.06
N THR A 152 2.08 -13.26 -6.34
CA THR A 152 2.63 -13.40 -7.70
C THR A 152 1.58 -13.92 -8.68
N ARG A 153 0.76 -14.91 -8.28
CA ARG A 153 -0.37 -15.39 -9.10
C ARG A 153 -1.37 -14.28 -9.40
N LEU A 154 -1.78 -13.54 -8.37
CA LEU A 154 -2.75 -12.44 -8.48
C LEU A 154 -2.25 -11.33 -9.42
N VAL A 155 -1.01 -10.88 -9.22
CA VAL A 155 -0.38 -9.83 -10.03
C VAL A 155 -0.25 -10.28 -11.50
N ASN A 156 0.21 -11.51 -11.75
CA ASN A 156 0.30 -12.04 -13.11
C ASN A 156 -1.07 -12.10 -13.80
N HIS A 157 -2.10 -12.54 -13.08
CA HIS A 157 -3.47 -12.56 -13.61
C HIS A 157 -3.96 -11.14 -13.94
N GLN A 158 -3.74 -10.17 -13.04
CA GLN A 158 -4.10 -8.77 -13.26
C GLN A 158 -3.42 -8.21 -14.52
N HIS A 159 -2.13 -8.51 -14.74
CA HIS A 159 -1.41 -8.06 -15.94
C HIS A 159 -1.99 -8.60 -17.25
N HIS A 160 -2.67 -9.75 -17.22
CA HIS A 160 -3.34 -10.32 -18.39
C HIS A 160 -4.72 -9.71 -18.67
N GLN A 161 -5.29 -8.93 -17.75
CA GLN A 161 -6.58 -8.29 -17.96
C GLN A 161 -6.48 -7.20 -19.03
N TRP A 162 -7.46 -7.16 -19.94
CA TRP A 162 -7.50 -6.20 -21.05
C TRP A 162 -7.44 -4.75 -20.56
N LEU A 163 -8.09 -4.52 -19.42
CA LEU A 163 -8.24 -3.21 -18.81
C LEU A 163 -6.89 -2.74 -18.25
N ALA A 164 -6.07 -3.62 -17.67
CA ALA A 164 -4.77 -3.29 -17.06
C ALA A 164 -3.81 -2.54 -18.01
N ARG A 165 -3.89 -2.80 -19.33
CA ARG A 165 -3.07 -2.08 -20.34
C ARG A 165 -3.33 -0.58 -20.36
N HIS A 166 -4.51 -0.12 -19.96
CA HIS A 166 -4.87 1.30 -19.92
C HIS A 166 -4.33 2.01 -18.68
N TRP A 167 -3.94 1.27 -17.63
CA TRP A 167 -3.35 1.82 -16.39
C TRP A 167 -1.83 2.03 -16.52
N GLY A 168 -1.24 1.64 -17.65
CA GLY A 168 0.18 1.82 -17.95
C GLY A 168 0.95 0.50 -18.05
N GLY A 169 2.22 0.59 -18.44
CA GLY A 169 3.08 -0.59 -18.66
C GLY A 169 3.69 -1.21 -17.39
N GLY A 170 3.26 -0.77 -16.20
CA GLY A 170 3.82 -1.24 -14.92
C GLY A 170 5.24 -0.75 -14.62
N THR A 171 5.78 0.17 -15.42
CA THR A 171 7.13 0.74 -15.24
C THR A 171 7.18 1.90 -14.25
N LEU A 172 6.04 2.48 -13.91
CA LEU A 172 5.88 3.59 -12.98
C LEU A 172 4.91 3.16 -11.89
N SER A 173 5.35 3.26 -10.63
CA SER A 173 4.50 3.07 -9.45
C SER A 173 4.32 4.41 -8.75
N SER A 174 3.06 4.77 -8.45
CA SER A 174 2.72 5.83 -7.52
C SER A 174 2.41 5.17 -6.17
N SER A 175 3.43 5.01 -5.33
CA SER A 175 3.25 4.45 -3.99
C SER A 175 2.95 5.60 -3.04
N ASP A 176 1.65 5.85 -2.78
CA ASP A 176 1.24 6.79 -1.74
C ASP A 176 1.59 6.18 -0.37
N GLY A 177 2.67 6.65 0.24
CA GLY A 177 3.14 6.17 1.53
C GLY A 177 2.21 6.64 2.65
N GLN A 178 1.41 5.72 3.20
CA GLN A 178 0.57 6.02 4.37
C GLN A 178 1.43 6.35 5.61
N ARG A 179 1.09 7.45 6.30
CA ARG A 179 1.84 7.96 7.46
C ARG A 179 1.19 7.51 8.77
N PHE A 180 1.99 7.01 9.70
CA PHE A 180 1.58 6.81 11.10
C PHE A 180 2.31 7.81 12.00
N PRO A 181 1.61 8.65 12.78
CA PRO A 181 2.27 9.52 13.76
C PRO A 181 2.92 8.64 14.84
N VAL A 182 4.23 8.77 15.02
CA VAL A 182 4.96 8.17 16.14
C VAL A 182 5.20 9.22 17.22
N SER A 183 4.83 8.90 18.46
CA SER A 183 5.10 9.77 19.62
C SER A 183 6.57 9.69 20.01
N GLY A 184 7.25 10.84 20.04
CA GLY A 184 8.59 10.99 20.64
C GLY A 184 9.64 11.64 19.74
N LYS A 185 10.61 12.33 20.35
CA LYS A 185 11.81 12.85 19.66
C LYS A 185 12.80 11.70 19.47
N ILE A 186 12.70 10.99 18.36
CA ILE A 186 13.61 9.87 18.05
C ILE A 186 14.89 10.44 17.42
N ARG A 187 16.07 10.07 17.92
CA ARG A 187 17.37 10.60 17.44
C ARG A 187 17.68 10.31 15.96
N ASN A 188 16.96 9.34 15.38
CA ASN A 188 17.03 8.95 13.96
C ASN A 188 15.79 9.37 13.17
N ALA A 189 14.85 10.13 13.78
CA ALA A 189 13.71 10.67 13.04
C ALA A 189 14.24 11.68 12.02
N ARG A 190 13.93 11.42 10.75
CA ARG A 190 14.25 12.32 9.65
C ARG A 190 12.96 13.02 9.23
N ALA A 191 13.02 14.35 9.07
CA ALA A 191 11.94 15.06 8.40
C ALA A 191 11.77 14.48 6.99
N LEU A 192 10.56 14.04 6.67
CA LEU A 192 10.27 13.45 5.37
C LEU A 192 9.95 14.59 4.39
N PRO A 193 10.66 14.68 3.24
CA PRO A 193 10.21 15.53 2.14
C PRO A 193 8.84 15.04 1.65
N ALA A 194 7.99 15.95 1.17
CA ALA A 194 6.73 15.58 0.54
C ALA A 194 7.03 14.70 -0.69
N THR A 195 6.69 13.42 -0.62
CA THR A 195 6.95 12.47 -1.70
C THR A 195 5.98 12.70 -2.85
N LEU A 196 6.50 13.21 -3.97
CA LEU A 196 5.91 13.09 -5.32
C LEU A 196 6.92 12.38 -6.24
N ALA A 197 7.59 11.35 -5.74
CA ALA A 197 8.50 10.56 -6.56
C ALA A 197 7.72 9.40 -7.20
N THR A 198 7.55 9.46 -8.51
CA THR A 198 7.19 8.29 -9.33
C THR A 198 8.37 7.32 -9.25
N GLY A 199 8.21 6.22 -8.52
CA GLY A 199 9.22 5.17 -8.51
C GLY A 199 9.20 4.43 -9.83
N ARG A 200 10.37 4.17 -10.43
CA ARG A 200 10.47 3.07 -11.39
C ARG A 200 10.28 1.77 -10.62
N ALA A 201 9.37 0.93 -11.10
CA ALA A 201 9.19 -0.43 -10.59
C ALA A 201 10.45 -1.29 -10.81
#